data_AF-A0A0F9H1Q6-F1
#
_entry.id   AF-A0A0F9H1Q6-F1
#
_cell.length_a   1.000
_cell.length_b   1.000
_cell.length_c   1.000
_cell.angle_alpha   90.00
_cell.angle_beta   90.00
_cell.angle_gamma   90.00
#
_symmetry.space_group_name_H-M   'P 1'
#
loop_
_entity.id
_entity.type
_entity.pdbx_description
1 polymer ?
#
loop_
_entity_poly.entity_id
_entity_poly.type
_entity_poly.pdbx_seq_one_letter_code
_entity_poly.pdbx_strand_id
1 'polypeptide(L)'
;MDAYDGFGGEPAEVEDDSDLVPTITWMELYLERYRSGDPLKDYYDESELQEVLAEMCHWLIVLSQLKLTKMCSVCLRCFPMNAFHIDCTSEDGYHHRCKSCKNKANVKIEREEVEDSNGSTIAD
;
A
#
# COMPACT_ATOMS: atom_id res chain seq x y z
N MET A 1 -0.56 -64.68 -55.06
CA MET A 1 -1.80 -64.14 -54.47
C MET A 1 -1.57 -64.25 -52.98
N ASP A 2 -0.86 -63.26 -52.45
CA ASP A 2 -0.30 -63.33 -51.11
C ASP A 2 -1.10 -62.41 -50.21
N ALA A 3 -1.68 -63.01 -49.18
CA ALA A 3 -2.51 -62.36 -48.19
C ALA A 3 -1.64 -61.41 -47.35
N TYR A 4 -1.97 -60.13 -47.38
CA TYR A 4 -1.30 -59.11 -46.60
C TYR A 4 -1.95 -59.08 -45.20
N ASP A 5 -1.27 -59.68 -44.22
CA ASP A 5 -1.65 -59.62 -42.81
C ASP A 5 -1.53 -58.17 -42.31
N GLY A 6 -2.68 -57.54 -42.07
CA GLY A 6 -2.79 -56.21 -41.52
C GLY A 6 -2.35 -56.17 -40.07
N PHE A 7 -1.14 -55.65 -39.83
CA PHE A 7 -0.64 -55.30 -38.51
C PHE A 7 -1.40 -54.06 -38.00
N GLY A 8 -2.55 -54.29 -37.37
CA GLY A 8 -3.29 -53.29 -36.60
C GLY A 8 -2.57 -53.01 -35.28
N GLY A 9 -1.60 -52.10 -35.32
CA GLY A 9 -1.06 -51.49 -34.11
C GLY A 9 -2.01 -50.39 -33.64
N GLU A 10 -2.73 -50.64 -32.54
CA GLU A 10 -3.40 -49.58 -31.78
C GLU A 10 -2.36 -48.50 -31.41
N PRO A 11 -2.58 -47.22 -31.77
CA PRO A 11 -1.71 -46.15 -31.33
C PRO A 11 -1.86 -46.00 -29.82
N ALA A 12 -0.76 -46.19 -29.09
CA ALA A 12 -0.70 -45.87 -27.68
C ALA A 12 -1.08 -44.40 -27.49
N GLU A 13 -2.15 -44.15 -26.75
CA GLU A 13 -2.57 -42.82 -26.34
C GLU A 13 -1.43 -42.20 -25.53
N VAL A 14 -0.73 -41.24 -26.13
CA VAL A 14 0.26 -40.42 -25.44
C VAL A 14 -0.56 -39.43 -24.63
N GLU A 15 -0.63 -39.63 -23.31
CA GLU A 15 -1.19 -38.65 -22.40
C GLU A 15 -0.34 -37.38 -22.50
N ASP A 16 -0.92 -36.35 -23.13
CA ASP A 16 -0.32 -35.04 -23.35
C ASP A 16 -0.36 -34.26 -22.03
N ASP A 17 0.73 -34.34 -21.26
CA ASP A 17 0.98 -33.65 -19.99
C ASP A 17 1.23 -32.11 -20.18
N SER A 18 0.62 -31.47 -21.19
CA SER A 18 0.77 -30.03 -21.46
C SER A 18 0.01 -29.11 -20.50
N ASP A 19 -0.80 -29.65 -19.59
CA ASP A 19 -1.65 -28.87 -18.68
C ASP A 19 -0.99 -28.51 -17.33
N LEU A 20 0.24 -28.95 -17.06
CA LEU A 20 1.01 -28.47 -15.92
C LEU A 20 1.65 -27.11 -16.25
N VAL A 21 0.81 -26.11 -16.49
CA VAL A 21 1.23 -24.70 -16.57
C VAL A 21 1.96 -24.39 -15.27
N PRO A 22 3.28 -24.09 -15.31
CA PRO A 22 4.01 -23.82 -14.09
C PRO A 22 3.34 -22.65 -13.38
N THR A 23 2.92 -22.84 -12.13
CA THR A 23 2.42 -21.78 -11.24
C THR A 23 3.53 -20.80 -10.83
N ILE A 24 4.62 -20.77 -11.59
CA ILE A 24 5.74 -19.88 -11.37
C ILE A 24 5.22 -18.47 -11.55
N THR A 25 5.31 -17.72 -10.46
CA THR A 25 4.93 -16.32 -10.47
C THR A 25 5.89 -15.56 -11.40
N TRP A 26 5.42 -14.49 -12.02
CA TRP A 26 6.28 -13.64 -12.87
C TRP A 26 7.56 -13.18 -12.14
N MET A 27 7.48 -13.06 -10.81
CA MET A 27 8.60 -12.71 -9.94
C MET A 27 9.64 -13.84 -9.79
N GLU A 28 9.22 -15.11 -9.80
CA GLU A 28 10.13 -16.26 -9.78
C GLU A 28 10.86 -16.42 -11.13
N LEU A 29 10.16 -16.25 -12.25
CA LEU A 29 10.79 -16.18 -13.59
C LEU A 29 11.85 -15.08 -13.66
N TYR A 30 11.52 -13.89 -13.12
CA TYR A 30 12.44 -12.77 -13.08
C TYR A 30 13.72 -13.09 -12.28
N LEU A 31 13.58 -13.69 -11.10
CA LEU A 31 14.71 -14.00 -10.22
C LEU A 31 15.61 -15.11 -10.78
N GLU A 32 15.03 -16.14 -11.38
CA GLU A 32 15.76 -17.23 -12.00
C GLU A 32 16.58 -16.73 -13.19
N ARG A 33 16.03 -15.78 -13.95
CA ARG A 33 16.71 -15.15 -15.08
C ARG A 33 17.79 -14.17 -14.64
N TYR A 34 17.56 -13.38 -13.59
CA TYR A 34 18.61 -12.53 -13.01
C TYR A 34 19.83 -13.35 -12.56
N ARG A 35 19.60 -14.55 -12.00
CA ARG A 35 20.68 -15.48 -11.64
C ARG A 35 21.42 -16.06 -12.84
N SER A 36 20.76 -16.18 -14.00
CA SER A 36 21.37 -16.69 -15.23
C SER A 36 22.38 -15.72 -15.87
N GLY A 37 22.37 -14.44 -15.48
CA GLY A 37 23.25 -13.42 -16.05
C GLY A 37 22.90 -13.02 -17.49
N ASP A 38 21.78 -13.52 -18.02
CA ASP A 38 21.24 -13.16 -19.33
C ASP A 38 20.66 -11.73 -19.27
N PRO A 39 21.23 -10.75 -20.00
CA PRO A 39 20.76 -9.38 -19.96
C PRO A 39 19.34 -9.30 -20.53
N LEU A 40 18.38 -8.98 -19.65
CA LEU A 40 16.94 -8.85 -19.92
C LEU A 40 16.57 -7.82 -21.01
N LYS A 41 17.56 -7.16 -21.62
CA LYS A 41 17.40 -6.02 -22.51
C LYS A 41 16.95 -6.40 -23.92
N ASP A 42 17.12 -7.65 -24.32
CA ASP A 42 16.81 -8.10 -25.69
C ASP A 42 15.39 -8.66 -25.85
N TYR A 43 14.64 -8.79 -24.74
CA TYR A 43 13.34 -9.48 -24.76
C TYR A 43 12.13 -8.57 -24.54
N TYR A 44 12.31 -7.41 -23.95
CA TYR A 44 11.24 -6.43 -23.73
C TYR A 44 11.51 -5.19 -24.56
N ASP A 45 10.50 -4.77 -25.31
CA ASP A 45 10.51 -3.47 -25.96
C ASP A 45 10.63 -2.38 -24.87
N GLU A 46 11.37 -1.30 -25.14
CA GLU A 46 11.55 -0.20 -24.17
C GLU A 46 10.20 0.34 -23.65
N SER A 47 9.15 0.25 -24.47
CA SER A 47 7.78 0.60 -24.10
C SER A 47 7.19 -0.28 -22.99
N GLU A 48 7.33 -1.60 -23.06
CA GLU A 48 6.80 -2.53 -22.03
C GLU A 48 7.51 -2.34 -20.69
N LEU A 49 8.82 -2.11 -20.71
CA LEU A 49 9.58 -1.82 -19.49
C LEU A 49 9.13 -0.50 -18.85
N GLN A 50 8.81 0.51 -19.65
CA GLN A 50 8.34 1.80 -19.16
C GLN A 50 6.95 1.71 -18.52
N GLU A 51 6.06 0.86 -19.05
CA GLU A 51 4.75 0.58 -18.43
C GLU A 51 4.89 -0.11 -17.07
N VAL A 52 5.72 -1.16 -16.98
CA VAL A 52 5.99 -1.86 -15.71
C VAL A 52 6.61 -0.91 -14.67
N LEU A 53 7.56 -0.07 -15.08
CA LEU A 53 8.15 0.94 -14.19
C LEU A 53 7.13 1.98 -13.73
N ALA A 54 6.20 2.39 -14.60
CA ALA A 54 5.13 3.32 -14.24
C ALA A 54 4.17 2.71 -13.21
N GLU A 55 3.78 1.45 -13.39
CA GLU A 55 2.97 0.72 -12.41
C GLU A 55 3.69 0.56 -11.06
N MET A 56 4.97 0.18 -11.08
CA MET A 56 5.79 0.09 -9.86
C MET A 56 5.89 1.44 -9.14
N CYS A 57 6.11 2.54 -9.87
CA CYS A 57 6.14 3.88 -9.28
C CYS A 57 4.79 4.25 -8.65
N HIS A 58 3.68 3.95 -9.32
CA HIS A 58 2.35 4.21 -8.79
C HIS A 58 2.10 3.43 -7.49
N TRP A 59 2.45 2.14 -7.45
CA TRP A 59 2.33 1.33 -6.23
C TRP A 59 3.21 1.85 -5.09
N LEU A 60 4.44 2.30 -5.36
CA LEU A 60 5.30 2.90 -4.33
C LEU A 60 4.69 4.20 -3.77
N ILE A 61 4.08 5.03 -4.62
CA ILE A 61 3.37 6.25 -4.18
C ILE A 61 2.18 5.87 -3.29
N VAL A 62 1.34 4.92 -3.70
CA VAL A 62 0.19 4.47 -2.91
C VAL A 62 0.62 3.85 -1.56
N LEU A 63 1.65 3.00 -1.57
CA LEU A 63 2.19 2.39 -0.35
C LEU A 63 2.81 3.43 0.59
N SER A 64 3.45 4.47 0.04
CA SER A 64 3.98 5.59 0.84
C SER A 64 2.85 6.35 1.54
N GLN A 65 1.67 6.45 0.94
CA GLN A 65 0.50 7.09 1.55
C GLN A 65 -0.13 6.23 2.66
N LEU A 66 -0.04 4.90 2.54
CA LEU A 66 -0.60 3.96 3.52
C LEU A 66 0.22 3.84 4.81
N LYS A 67 1.55 3.96 4.76
CA LYS A 67 2.43 3.82 5.94
C LYS A 67 2.51 5.03 6.85
N LEU A 68 1.82 6.12 6.51
CA LEU A 68 1.93 7.38 7.24
C LEU A 68 0.67 7.65 8.04
N THR A 69 0.12 6.68 8.78
CA THR A 69 -0.98 6.94 9.73
C THR A 69 -0.50 6.83 11.17
N LYS A 70 -0.90 7.79 12.01
CA LYS A 70 -0.58 7.87 13.43
C LYS A 70 -1.85 8.05 14.24
N MET A 71 -1.93 7.40 15.39
CA MET A 71 -3.07 7.52 16.30
C MET A 71 -2.93 8.77 17.18
N CYS A 72 -3.99 9.58 17.26
CA CYS A 72 -4.01 10.72 18.16
C CYS A 72 -4.28 10.27 19.60
N SER A 73 -3.39 10.61 20.54
CA SER A 73 -3.53 10.29 21.97
C SER A 73 -4.77 10.88 22.66
N VAL A 74 -5.39 11.93 22.10
CA VAL A 74 -6.53 12.62 22.72
C VAL A 74 -7.87 12.12 22.20
N CYS A 75 -8.01 11.97 20.87
CA CYS A 75 -9.28 11.53 20.26
C CYS A 75 -9.28 10.07 19.79
N LEU A 76 -8.15 9.36 19.93
CA LEU A 76 -7.97 7.93 19.64
C LEU A 76 -8.37 7.51 18.21
N ARG A 77 -8.27 8.44 17.26
CA ARG A 77 -8.48 8.16 15.82
C ARG A 77 -7.14 8.15 15.08
N CYS A 78 -7.04 7.28 14.08
CA CYS A 78 -5.91 7.23 13.17
C CYS A 78 -6.05 8.31 12.10
N PHE A 79 -5.03 9.13 11.93
CA PHE A 79 -4.96 10.14 10.89
C PHE A 79 -3.66 10.02 10.12
N PRO A 80 -3.60 10.51 8.87
CA PRO A 80 -2.33 10.65 8.18
C PRO A 80 -1.35 11.55 8.97
N MET A 81 -0.04 11.29 8.89
CA MET A 81 1.01 12.02 9.62
C MET A 81 1.00 13.52 9.29
N ASN A 82 0.54 13.89 8.10
CA ASN A 82 0.33 15.29 7.71
C ASN A 82 -0.74 16.03 8.55
N ALA A 83 -1.59 15.31 9.28
CA ALA A 83 -2.58 15.85 10.21
C ALA A 83 -2.00 16.16 11.60
N PHE A 84 -0.72 15.87 11.83
CA PHE A 84 0.02 16.18 13.04
C PHE A 84 1.00 17.33 12.77
N HIS A 85 1.43 18.03 13.82
CA HIS A 85 2.50 19.02 13.71
C HIS A 85 3.85 18.31 13.70
N ILE A 86 4.81 18.85 12.95
CA ILE A 86 6.20 18.39 12.98
C ILE A 86 6.78 18.74 14.36
N ASP A 87 7.45 17.77 14.97
CA ASP A 87 8.07 17.89 16.28
C ASP A 87 9.47 17.27 16.23
N CYS A 88 10.50 18.12 16.24
CA CYS A 88 11.89 17.69 16.15
C CYS A 88 12.39 16.98 17.42
N THR A 89 11.61 16.99 18.49
CA THR A 89 11.96 16.32 19.76
C THR A 89 11.44 14.89 19.84
N SER A 90 10.44 14.56 19.01
CA SER A 90 9.86 13.21 18.95
C SER A 90 10.70 12.31 18.05
N GLU A 91 10.90 11.05 18.44
CA GLU A 91 11.67 10.05 17.66
C GLU A 91 11.09 9.86 16.25
N ASP A 92 9.77 9.94 16.12
CA ASP A 92 9.06 9.81 14.85
C ASP A 92 8.89 11.14 14.10
N GLY A 93 9.37 12.26 14.65
CA GLY A 93 9.32 13.58 14.02
C GLY A 93 7.93 14.25 14.02
N TYR A 94 6.92 13.67 14.68
CA TYR A 94 5.56 14.21 14.71
C TYR A 94 4.98 14.27 16.13
N HIS A 95 4.21 15.30 16.41
CA HIS A 95 3.54 15.46 17.71
C HIS A 95 2.55 14.31 18.00
N HIS A 96 2.31 13.98 19.28
CA HIS A 96 1.39 12.91 19.72
C HIS A 96 -0.11 13.27 19.61
N ARG A 97 -0.43 14.49 19.19
CA ARG A 97 -1.81 15.04 19.09
C ARG A 97 -2.05 15.60 17.70
N CYS A 98 -3.22 15.35 17.13
CA CYS A 98 -3.59 15.92 15.84
C CYS A 98 -3.81 17.44 15.94
N LYS A 99 -3.69 18.14 14.80
CA LYS A 99 -3.88 19.60 14.67
C LYS A 99 -5.19 20.09 15.30
N SER A 100 -6.29 19.36 15.09
CA SER A 100 -7.60 19.72 15.65
C SER A 100 -7.66 19.65 17.18
N CYS A 101 -7.06 18.62 17.79
CA CYS A 101 -7.01 18.49 19.26
C CYS A 101 -6.10 19.56 19.89
N LYS A 102 -5.02 19.94 19.21
CA LYS A 102 -4.13 21.01 19.67
C LYS A 102 -4.85 22.36 19.67
N ASN A 103 -5.59 22.69 18.61
CA ASN A 103 -6.33 23.95 18.52
C ASN A 103 -7.43 24.07 19.58
N LYS A 104 -8.16 22.98 19.89
CA LYS A 104 -9.20 22.99 20.92
C LYS A 104 -8.67 23.23 22.34
N ALA A 105 -7.45 22.80 22.62
CA ALA A 105 -6.82 23.03 23.93
C ALA A 105 -6.58 24.53 24.18
N ASN A 106 -6.28 25.30 23.15
CA ASN A 106 -6.00 26.73 23.28
C ASN A 106 -7.27 27.57 23.49
N VAL A 107 -8.41 27.15 22.93
CA VAL A 107 -9.68 27.91 23.02
C VAL A 107 -10.30 27.84 24.41
N LYS A 108 -9.95 26.85 25.24
CA LYS A 108 -10.55 26.67 26.57
C LYS A 108 -10.04 27.68 27.62
N ILE A 109 -9.05 28.51 27.29
CA ILE A 109 -8.42 29.46 28.22
C ILE A 109 -9.11 30.84 28.17
N GLU A 110 -9.87 31.17 27.12
CA GLU A 110 -10.43 32.53 26.93
C GLU A 110 -11.91 32.68 27.33
N ARG A 111 -12.51 31.75 28.09
CA ARG A 111 -13.96 31.80 28.39
C ARG A 111 -14.34 31.75 29.88
N GLU A 112 -13.39 31.97 30.78
CA GLU A 112 -13.62 31.92 32.24
C GLU A 112 -13.45 33.30 32.91
N GLU A 113 -13.85 34.39 32.24
CA GLU A 113 -13.88 35.75 32.83
C GLU A 113 -15.09 36.59 32.39
N VAL A 114 -16.35 36.11 32.47
CA VAL A 114 -17.52 37.04 32.52
C VAL A 114 -18.74 36.39 33.18
N GLU A 115 -18.74 36.08 34.48
CA GLU A 115 -20.00 35.87 35.23
C GLU A 115 -19.86 36.26 36.70
N ASP A 116 -19.65 37.55 37.00
CA ASP A 116 -19.82 38.11 38.35
C ASP A 116 -20.29 39.57 38.26
N SER A 117 -21.46 39.83 37.67
CA SER A 117 -22.11 41.17 37.69
C SER A 117 -23.60 41.08 37.35
N ASN A 118 -24.40 40.45 38.21
CA ASN A 118 -25.84 40.72 38.27
C ASN A 118 -26.28 40.69 39.74
N GLY A 119 -25.76 41.65 40.50
CA GLY A 119 -26.24 41.99 41.83
C GLY A 119 -27.34 43.05 41.76
N SER A 120 -28.45 42.74 42.42
CA SER A 120 -29.23 43.66 43.25
C SER A 120 -30.10 44.72 42.55
N THR A 121 -31.39 44.42 42.45
CA THR A 121 -32.45 45.42 42.66
C THR A 121 -33.38 44.95 43.78
N ILE A 122 -33.18 45.54 44.96
CA ILE A 122 -34.13 45.53 46.08
C ILE A 122 -35.18 46.60 45.75
N ALA A 123 -36.46 46.26 45.84
CA ALA A 123 -37.55 47.23 45.85
C ALA A 123 -38.42 46.97 47.09
N ASP A 124 -38.47 47.99 47.95
CA ASP A 124 -39.39 48.17 49.08
C ASP A 124 -40.85 48.35 48.62
#